data_AF-A0A920S412-F1
#
_entry.id   AF-A0A920S412-F1
#
_cell.length_a   1.000
_cell.length_b   1.000
_cell.length_c   1.000
_cell.angle_alpha   90.00
_cell.angle_beta   90.00
_cell.angle_gamma   90.00
#
_symmetry.space_group_name_H-M   'P 1'
#
loop_
_entity.id
_entity.type
_entity.pdbx_description
1 polymer ?
#
loop_
_entity_poly.entity_id
_entity_poly.type
_entity_poly.pdbx_seq_one_letter_code
_entity_poly.pdbx_strand_id
1 'polypeptide(L)' 'MLDAESIESVHYIGYSMGGWIGTGMALYHPDRLASLTLGGWDPSGGSPPYPHQERLTIYRTRARFGAPLTHG' A
#
# COMPACT_ATOMS: atom_id res chain seq x y z
N MET A 1 4.29 11.57 -14.39
CA MET A 1 2.84 11.80 -14.63
C MET A 1 2.31 12.85 -13.68
N LEU A 2 2.33 12.63 -12.36
CA LEU A 2 1.75 13.57 -11.39
C LEU A 2 2.32 15.00 -11.48
N ASP A 3 3.62 15.16 -11.67
CA ASP A 3 4.24 16.49 -11.79
C ASP A 3 3.80 17.23 -13.06
N ALA A 4 3.56 16.51 -14.16
CA ALA A 4 3.07 17.11 -15.40
C ALA A 4 1.65 17.68 -15.23
N GLU A 5 0.86 17.07 -14.35
CA GLU A 5 -0.50 17.51 -14.01
C GLU A 5 -0.53 18.44 -12.78
N SER A 6 0.64 18.82 -12.23
CA SER A 6 0.75 19.60 -11.00
C SER A 6 0.01 18.98 -9.80
N ILE A 7 -0.03 17.64 -9.71
CA ILE A 7 -0.68 16.91 -8.63
C ILE A 7 0.34 16.56 -7.55
N GLU A 8 0.16 17.11 -6.35
CA GLU A 8 1.07 16.87 -5.23
C GLU A 8 0.91 15.47 -4.61
N SER A 9 -0.32 14.99 -4.42
CA SER A 9 -0.57 13.64 -3.88
C SER A 9 -1.83 12.99 -4.46
N VAL A 10 -1.88 11.65 -4.42
CA VAL A 10 -3.01 10.87 -4.98
C VAL A 10 -3.49 9.76 -4.06
N HIS A 11 -4.77 9.41 -4.19
CA HIS A 11 -5.30 8.13 -3.74
C HIS A 11 -5.04 7.09 -4.82
N TYR A 12 -4.15 6.13 -4.55
CA TYR A 12 -3.78 5.11 -5.53
C TYR A 12 -4.47 3.79 -5.23
N ILE A 13 -5.08 3.20 -6.27
CA ILE A 13 -5.66 1.86 -6.24
C ILE A 13 -5.05 1.05 -7.37
N GLY A 14 -4.37 -0.05 -7.04
CA GLY A 14 -3.70 -0.90 -8.03
C GLY A 14 -4.03 -2.37 -7.83
N TYR A 15 -4.34 -3.06 -8.92
CA TYR A 15 -4.59 -4.52 -8.94
C TYR A 15 -3.54 -5.23 -9.81
N SER A 16 -3.08 -6.41 -9.38
CA SER A 16 -2.06 -7.23 -10.06
C SER A 16 -0.77 -6.43 -10.31
N MET A 17 -0.40 -6.16 -11.57
CA MET A 17 0.74 -5.29 -11.89
C MET A 17 0.61 -3.90 -11.27
N GLY A 18 -0.61 -3.37 -11.15
CA GLY A 18 -0.86 -2.11 -10.44
C GLY A 18 -0.51 -2.20 -8.95
N GLY A 19 -0.66 -3.38 -8.34
CA GLY A 19 -0.21 -3.64 -6.97
C GLY A 19 1.31 -3.55 -6.82
N TRP A 20 2.06 -4.09 -7.78
CA TRP A 20 3.52 -3.97 -7.83
C TRP A 20 3.97 -2.51 -8.02
N ILE A 21 3.37 -1.78 -8.95
CA ILE A 21 3.65 -0.35 -9.18
C ILE A 21 3.34 0.47 -7.92
N GLY A 22 2.18 0.24 -7.29
CA GLY A 22 1.80 0.89 -6.04
C GLY A 22 2.76 0.61 -4.90
N THR A 23 3.37 -0.59 -4.86
CA THR A 23 4.43 -0.92 -3.89
C THR A 23 5.69 -0.07 -4.13
N GLY A 24 6.12 0.09 -5.37
CA GLY A 24 7.24 0.97 -5.72
C GLY A 24 6.97 2.43 -5.34
N MET A 25 5.76 2.93 -5.61
CA MET A 25 5.34 4.27 -5.19
C MET A 25 5.46 4.45 -3.67
N ALA A 26 5.00 3.47 -2.89
CA ALA A 26 5.09 3.53 -1.42
C ALA A 26 6.53 3.48 -0.90
N LEU A 27 7.42 2.78 -1.58
CA LEU A 27 8.83 2.66 -1.17
C LEU A 27 9.65 3.90 -1.50
N TYR A 28 9.43 4.50 -2.67
CA TYR A 28 10.29 5.57 -3.19
C TYR A 28 9.70 6.97 -3.07
N HIS A 29 8.36 7.09 -3.08
CA HIS A 29 7.65 8.37 -3.08
C HIS A 29 6.40 8.34 -2.16
N PRO A 30 6.54 7.92 -0.89
CA PRO A 30 5.39 7.82 0.03
C PRO A 30 4.70 9.17 0.27
N ASP A 31 5.42 10.28 0.15
CA ASP A 31 4.90 11.65 0.23
C ASP A 31 3.86 11.96 -0.84
N ARG A 32 3.89 11.23 -1.96
CA ARG A 32 2.96 11.41 -3.09
C ARG A 32 1.67 10.59 -2.95
N LEU A 33 1.52 9.82 -1.87
CA LEU A 33 0.36 8.96 -1.64
C LEU A 33 -0.48 9.46 -0.46
N ALA A 34 -1.67 10.00 -0.77
CA ALA A 34 -2.67 10.33 0.24
C ALA A 34 -3.32 9.07 0.83
N SER A 35 -3.49 8.03 0.00
CA SER A 35 -3.82 6.67 0.44
C SER A 35 -3.39 5.63 -0.60
N LEU A 36 -3.27 4.37 -0.17
CA LEU A 36 -2.87 3.27 -1.03
C LEU A 36 -3.76 2.04 -0.79
N THR A 37 -4.29 1.47 -1.87
CA THR A 37 -4.96 0.16 -1.86
C THR A 37 -4.33 -0.74 -2.92
N LEU A 38 -3.89 -1.92 -2.49
CA LEU A 38 -3.24 -2.91 -3.34
C LEU A 38 -4.08 -4.20 -3.36
N GLY A 39 -4.28 -4.76 -4.56
CA GLY A 39 -4.95 -6.04 -4.74
C GLY A 39 -4.17 -6.96 -5.67
N GLY A 40 -4.24 -8.28 -5.43
CA GLY A 40 -3.56 -9.27 -6.28
C GLY A 40 -2.02 -9.19 -6.27
N TRP A 41 -1.44 -8.52 -5.27
CA TRP A 41 0.00 -8.38 -5.05
C TRP A 41 0.28 -8.30 -3.55
N ASP A 42 1.28 -9.05 -3.06
CA ASP A 42 1.78 -8.89 -1.69
C ASP A 42 2.94 -7.87 -1.71
N PRO A 43 2.80 -6.68 -1.10
CA PRO A 43 3.84 -5.66 -1.08
C PRO A 43 5.08 -6.05 -0.26
N SER A 44 4.98 -7.09 0.57
CA SER A 44 6.06 -7.60 1.42
C SER A 44 6.73 -8.85 0.86
N GLY A 45 5.94 -9.76 0.29
CA GLY A 45 6.41 -11.03 -0.27
C GLY A 45 6.52 -11.06 -1.80
N GLY A 46 6.07 -10.02 -2.51
CA GLY A 46 5.93 -10.01 -3.96
C GLY A 46 4.83 -10.93 -4.46
N SER A 47 4.86 -11.30 -5.75
CA SER A 47 4.09 -12.46 -6.19
C SER A 47 4.79 -13.71 -5.66
N PRO A 48 4.10 -14.59 -4.91
CA PRO A 48 4.77 -15.76 -4.34
C PRO A 48 5.30 -16.66 -5.47
N PRO A 49 6.53 -17.19 -5.39
CA PRO A 49 6.86 -18.42 -6.08
C PRO A 49 6.27 -19.59 -5.27
N TYR A 50 4.94 -19.70 -5.14
CA TYR A 50 4.33 -20.67 -4.21
C TYR A 50 4.86 -20.51 -2.74
N PRO A 51 4.37 -21.32 -1.77
CA PRO A 51 3.72 -20.84 -0.55
C PRO A 51 4.64 -20.21 0.53
N HIS A 52 4.09 -19.17 1.17
CA HIS A 52 4.32 -18.62 2.51
C HIS A 52 5.53 -19.13 3.32
N GLN A 53 6.43 -18.21 3.72
CA GLN A 53 6.83 -18.08 5.14
C GLN A 53 7.16 -16.62 5.54
N GLU A 54 6.35 -16.14 6.49
CA GLU A 54 6.66 -15.27 7.63
C GLU A 54 7.38 -13.92 7.42
N ARG A 55 6.61 -12.83 7.62
CA ARG A 55 6.81 -11.80 8.68
C ARG A 55 5.74 -10.69 8.60
N LEU A 56 4.63 -10.86 9.32
CA LEU A 56 3.45 -9.96 9.28
C LEU A 56 3.40 -8.86 10.37
N THR A 57 4.52 -8.33 10.85
CA THR A 57 4.49 -7.39 12.00
C THR A 57 4.49 -5.89 11.63
N ILE A 58 4.74 -5.47 10.37
CA ILE A 58 5.05 -4.05 10.10
C ILE A 58 3.85 -3.19 9.62
N TYR A 59 2.81 -3.74 9.00
CA TYR A 59 1.84 -2.90 8.26
C TYR A 59 0.50 -2.57 8.95
N ARG A 60 0.25 -3.01 10.19
CA ARG A 60 -1.03 -2.72 10.89
C ARG A 60 -1.15 -1.32 11.49
N THR A 61 -0.10 -0.50 11.49
CA THR A 61 -0.07 0.67 12.39
C THR A 61 -0.54 2.02 11.81
N ARG A 62 -0.88 2.17 10.52
CA ARG A 62 -1.27 3.51 10.01
C ARG A 62 -2.50 3.62 9.10
N ALA A 63 -3.25 2.55 8.87
CA ALA A 63 -4.53 2.64 8.14
C ALA A 63 -5.78 2.76 9.05
N ARG A 64 -5.63 2.79 10.37
CA ARG A 64 -6.75 2.88 11.32
C ARG A 64 -6.49 3.93 12.39
N PHE A 65 -6.75 5.19 12.08
CA PHE A 65 -7.29 6.12 13.07
C PHE A 65 -8.61 6.66 12.53
N GLY A 66 -9.71 6.16 13.10
CA GLY A 66 -11.06 6.55 12.70
C GLY A 66 -12.23 5.93 13.46
N ALA A 67 -12.05 4.98 14.38
CA ALA A 67 -13.15 4.55 15.28
C ALA A 67 -12.63 3.96 16.60
N PRO A 68 -13.18 4.36 17.76
CA PRO A 68 -12.75 3.89 19.07
C PRO A 68 -13.26 2.45 19.32
N LEU A 69 -12.38 1.60 19.87
CA LEU A 69 -12.70 0.23 20.27
C LEU A 69 -13.06 0.23 21.76
N THR A 70 -14.35 0.16 22.08
CA THR A 70 -14.84 -0.28 23.39
C THR A 70 -14.91 -1.81 23.40
N HIS A 71 -14.24 -2.47 24.34
CA HIS A 71 -14.46 -3.89 24.65
C HIS A 71 -14.79 -4.02 26.14
N GLY A 72 -15.91 -4.69 26.43
CA GLY A 72 -16.24 -5.22 27.75
C GLY A 72 -15.77 -6.66 27.92
#